data_AF-A0A453S1I5-F1
#
_entry.id   AF-A0A453S1I5-F1
#
_cell.length_a   1.000
_cell.length_b   1.000
_cell.length_c   1.000
_cell.angle_alpha   90.00
_cell.angle_beta   90.00
_cell.angle_gamma   90.00
#
_symmetry.space_group_name_H-M   'P 1'
#
loop_
_entity.id
_entity.type
_entity.pdbx_description
1 polymer ?
#
loop_
_entity_poly.entity_id
_entity_poly.type
_entity_poly.pdbx_seq_one_letter_code
_entity_poly.pdbx_strand_id
1 'polypeptide(L)'
;MCVPCDYQIELFRFVLPRAKLSNLFVCAVLNVCRVLKNEVMQLNAPIRGIAPLRAAVRKIQTSSEQLTPLHAEYLMLCLLAKQYKAGLSVLEDDIFEVDQPKDLFLYCYYGAMIYIGLKKFRKALELLHNAVTAPMSSLNAITVEAYKKYVLVSLIQSGQVPSFPKYTSSTAQRNLKNHTQIYVDLSTCYGTGSYSDLETFIQSNAEAFQTDNNFGLVKQVLSSMYKRNIQRLTQTYLTLSLEDIASSVQLNTPKEAEMHVLRMVGVCMQSGDL
;
A
#
# COMPACT_ATOMS: atom_id res chain seq x y z
N MET A 1 6.62 -51.78 36.63
CA MET A 1 5.16 -51.78 36.42
C MET A 1 4.72 -50.34 36.26
N CYS A 2 4.67 -49.87 35.02
CA CYS A 2 4.25 -48.51 34.68
C CYS A 2 2.72 -48.44 34.70
N VAL A 3 2.19 -47.51 35.48
CA VAL A 3 0.76 -47.16 35.47
C VAL A 3 0.50 -46.30 34.21
N PRO A 4 -0.57 -46.54 33.43
CA PRO A 4 -0.79 -45.83 32.17
C PRO A 4 -1.23 -44.38 32.39
N CYS A 5 -0.59 -43.45 31.68
CA CYS A 5 -0.91 -42.02 31.61
C CYS A 5 -2.12 -41.71 30.69
N ASP A 6 -3.20 -42.48 30.75
CA ASP A 6 -4.37 -42.25 29.87
C ASP A 6 -5.51 -41.47 30.53
N TYR A 7 -5.42 -41.13 31.82
CA TYR A 7 -6.50 -40.45 32.56
C TYR A 7 -6.43 -38.91 32.60
N GLN A 8 -5.37 -38.29 32.06
CA GLN A 8 -5.24 -36.81 32.05
C GLN A 8 -5.75 -36.16 30.75
N ILE A 9 -5.98 -36.93 29.68
CA ILE A 9 -6.45 -36.39 28.39
C ILE A 9 -7.98 -36.23 28.37
N GLU A 10 -8.74 -37.02 29.14
CA GLU A 10 -10.21 -36.88 29.17
C GLU A 10 -10.71 -35.70 30.01
N LEU A 11 -9.96 -35.22 31.01
CA LEU A 11 -10.42 -34.10 31.85
C LEU A 11 -10.41 -32.74 31.11
N PHE A 12 -9.58 -32.58 30.07
CA PHE A 12 -9.56 -31.34 29.28
C PHE A 12 -10.77 -31.20 28.34
N ARG A 13 -11.51 -32.29 28.08
CA ARG A 13 -12.72 -32.26 27.25
C ARG A 13 -13.97 -31.72 27.96
N PHE A 14 -13.97 -31.61 29.29
CA PHE A 14 -15.20 -31.37 30.06
C PHE A 14 -15.30 -30.05 30.84
N VAL A 15 -14.26 -29.18 30.85
CA VAL A 15 -14.25 -28.00 31.75
C VAL A 15 -14.28 -26.64 31.03
N LEU A 16 -14.12 -26.59 29.69
CA LEU A 16 -14.18 -25.33 28.94
C LEU A 16 -15.26 -25.38 27.86
N PRO A 17 -16.19 -24.39 27.79
CA PRO A 17 -17.13 -24.29 26.70
C PRO A 17 -16.38 -24.33 25.37
N ARG A 18 -16.92 -25.01 24.35
CA ARG A 18 -16.32 -25.18 23.01
C ARG A 18 -15.73 -23.88 22.43
N ALA A 19 -16.38 -22.74 22.70
CA ALA A 19 -15.92 -21.40 22.30
C ALA A 19 -14.65 -20.90 23.03
N LYS A 20 -14.42 -21.30 24.29
CA LYS A 20 -13.17 -20.99 25.01
C LYS A 20 -12.01 -21.87 24.54
N LEU A 21 -12.27 -23.13 24.17
CA LEU A 21 -11.27 -24.02 23.57
C LEU A 21 -10.85 -23.57 22.17
N SER A 22 -11.79 -23.10 21.34
CA SER A 22 -11.48 -22.53 20.02
C SER A 22 -10.64 -21.25 20.16
N ASN A 23 -11.00 -20.36 21.09
CA ASN A 23 -10.22 -19.13 21.32
C ASN A 23 -8.83 -19.40 21.89
N LEU A 24 -8.68 -20.38 22.79
CA LEU A 24 -7.37 -20.78 23.31
C LEU A 24 -6.47 -21.36 22.21
N PHE A 25 -7.05 -22.18 21.32
CA PHE A 25 -6.34 -22.70 20.15
C PHE A 25 -5.89 -21.58 19.20
N VAL A 26 -6.76 -20.63 18.87
CA VAL A 26 -6.40 -19.47 18.03
C VAL A 26 -5.27 -18.67 18.67
N CYS A 27 -5.36 -18.35 19.95
CA CYS A 27 -4.29 -17.65 20.68
C CYS A 27 -2.95 -18.40 20.65
N ALA A 28 -2.96 -19.73 20.80
CA ALA A 28 -1.76 -20.55 20.72
C ALA A 28 -1.12 -20.51 19.32
N VAL A 29 -1.92 -20.65 18.26
CA VAL A 29 -1.44 -20.58 16.87
C VAL A 29 -0.91 -19.19 16.54
N LEU A 30 -1.58 -18.13 16.99
CA LEU A 30 -1.08 -16.75 16.86
C LEU A 30 0.29 -16.57 17.54
N ASN A 31 0.47 -17.14 18.73
CA ASN A 31 1.76 -17.06 19.43
C ASN A 31 2.87 -17.82 18.69
N VAL A 32 2.58 -19.02 18.19
CA VAL A 32 3.53 -19.80 17.38
C VAL A 32 3.92 -19.05 16.11
N CYS A 33 2.95 -18.46 15.40
CA CYS A 33 3.23 -17.65 14.20
C CYS A 33 4.10 -16.43 14.52
N ARG A 34 3.85 -15.77 15.66
CA ARG A 34 4.64 -14.63 16.11
C ARG A 34 6.08 -15.03 16.45
N VAL A 35 6.28 -16.14 17.14
CA VAL A 35 7.63 -16.68 17.43
C VAL A 35 8.33 -17.04 16.14
N LEU A 36 7.66 -17.78 15.24
CA LEU A 36 8.21 -18.13 13.92
C LEU A 36 8.63 -16.89 13.13
N LYS A 37 7.79 -15.85 13.10
CA LYS A 37 8.09 -14.56 12.47
C LYS A 37 9.38 -13.97 13.05
N ASN A 38 9.49 -13.90 14.38
CA ASN A 38 10.67 -13.34 15.04
C ASN A 38 11.94 -14.12 14.69
N GLU A 39 11.89 -15.45 14.69
CA GLU A 39 13.01 -16.31 14.32
C GLU A 39 13.44 -16.10 12.87
N VAL A 40 12.49 -16.11 11.92
CA VAL A 40 12.85 -15.90 10.50
C VAL A 40 13.34 -14.48 10.21
N MET A 41 12.95 -13.49 11.02
CA MET A 41 13.53 -12.15 10.99
C MET A 41 14.98 -12.15 11.51
N GLN A 42 15.25 -12.78 12.64
CA GLN A 42 16.62 -12.87 13.18
C GLN A 42 17.57 -13.61 12.23
N LEU A 43 17.09 -14.64 11.55
CA LEU A 43 17.85 -15.39 10.54
C LEU A 43 17.96 -14.67 9.19
N ASN A 44 17.40 -13.47 9.03
CA ASN A 44 17.32 -12.74 7.75
C ASN A 44 16.73 -13.58 6.59
N ALA A 45 15.80 -14.49 6.90
CA ALA A 45 15.19 -15.43 5.96
C ALA A 45 13.66 -15.33 5.93
N PRO A 46 13.07 -14.14 5.64
CA PRO A 46 11.62 -13.89 5.69
C PRO A 46 10.80 -14.85 4.83
N ILE A 47 11.38 -15.33 3.73
CA ILE A 47 10.72 -16.24 2.78
C ILE A 47 10.27 -17.56 3.44
N ARG A 48 10.99 -18.03 4.47
CA ARG A 48 10.68 -19.29 5.16
C ARG A 48 9.37 -19.21 5.96
N GLY A 49 8.96 -18.02 6.38
CA GLY A 49 7.71 -17.81 7.12
C GLY A 49 6.47 -17.69 6.23
N ILE A 50 6.60 -17.44 4.92
CA ILE A 50 5.46 -17.16 4.03
C ILE A 50 4.50 -18.34 3.94
N ALA A 51 5.00 -19.54 3.60
CA ALA A 51 4.15 -20.72 3.44
C ALA A 51 3.43 -21.12 4.76
N PRO A 52 4.13 -21.21 5.90
CA PRO A 52 3.50 -21.50 7.19
C PRO A 52 2.45 -20.46 7.59
N LEU A 53 2.75 -19.16 7.49
CA LEU A 53 1.79 -18.11 7.85
C LEU A 53 0.58 -18.11 6.93
N ARG A 54 0.75 -18.34 5.62
CA ARG A 54 -0.37 -18.47 4.69
C ARG A 54 -1.31 -19.63 5.06
N ALA A 55 -0.73 -20.76 5.46
CA ALA A 55 -1.52 -21.91 5.92
C ALA A 55 -2.23 -21.60 7.25
N ALA A 56 -1.60 -20.86 8.15
CA ALA A 56 -2.18 -20.45 9.41
C ALA A 56 -3.34 -19.47 9.24
N VAL A 57 -3.21 -18.46 8.37
CA VAL A 57 -4.28 -17.50 8.03
C VAL A 57 -5.55 -18.26 7.62
N ARG A 58 -5.44 -19.15 6.63
CA ARG A 58 -6.58 -19.94 6.12
C ARG A 58 -7.22 -20.88 7.15
N LYS A 59 -6.47 -21.30 8.18
CA LYS A 59 -6.97 -22.23 9.21
C LYS A 59 -7.58 -21.52 10.41
N ILE A 60 -7.13 -20.30 10.72
CA ILE A 60 -7.66 -19.50 11.84
C ILE A 60 -8.90 -18.71 11.41
N GLN A 61 -8.92 -18.28 10.15
CA GLN A 61 -10.00 -17.48 9.62
C GLN A 61 -11.32 -18.27 9.65
N THR A 62 -12.34 -17.70 10.29
CA THR A 62 -13.68 -18.32 10.40
C THR A 62 -14.51 -18.08 9.14
N SER A 63 -14.35 -16.90 8.53
CA SER A 63 -14.96 -16.48 7.26
C SER A 63 -13.92 -15.74 6.43
N SER A 64 -13.95 -15.89 5.10
CA SER A 64 -13.07 -15.16 4.16
C SER A 64 -13.13 -13.65 4.33
N GLU A 65 -14.21 -13.14 4.93
CA GLU A 65 -14.46 -11.72 5.17
C GLU A 65 -13.80 -11.19 6.46
N GLN A 66 -13.25 -12.06 7.31
CA GLN A 66 -12.66 -11.69 8.60
C GLN A 66 -11.18 -11.35 8.50
N LEU A 67 -10.81 -10.15 8.97
CA LEU A 67 -9.42 -9.74 9.14
C LEU A 67 -8.83 -10.35 10.41
N THR A 68 -7.87 -11.27 10.24
CA THR A 68 -7.10 -11.80 11.37
C THR A 68 -5.79 -11.02 11.57
N PRO A 69 -5.23 -10.93 12.79
CA PRO A 69 -3.92 -10.31 13.03
C PRO A 69 -2.78 -10.87 12.17
N LEU A 70 -2.85 -12.15 11.77
CA LEU A 70 -1.87 -12.78 10.89
C LEU A 70 -1.83 -12.21 9.47
N HIS A 71 -2.89 -11.56 8.99
CA HIS A 71 -2.90 -10.96 7.66
C HIS A 71 -1.79 -9.91 7.54
N ALA A 72 -1.70 -9.01 8.52
CA ALA A 72 -0.65 -8.00 8.58
C ALA A 72 0.76 -8.61 8.66
N GLU A 73 0.96 -9.64 9.50
CA GLU A 73 2.25 -10.31 9.65
C GLU A 73 2.67 -11.05 8.37
N TYR A 74 1.73 -11.72 7.70
CA TYR A 74 1.95 -12.40 6.42
C TYR A 74 2.36 -11.42 5.32
N LEU A 75 1.64 -10.30 5.17
CA LEU A 75 1.95 -9.28 4.17
C LEU A 75 3.32 -8.63 4.44
N MET A 76 3.66 -8.40 5.70
CA MET A 76 4.98 -7.91 6.10
C MET A 76 6.10 -8.86 5.64
N LEU A 77 5.96 -10.17 5.86
CA LEU A 77 6.93 -11.16 5.39
C LEU A 77 7.04 -11.18 3.86
N CYS A 78 5.91 -11.09 3.16
CA CYS A 78 5.87 -11.03 1.69
C CYS A 78 6.62 -9.80 1.16
N LEU A 79 6.45 -8.66 1.82
CA LEU A 79 7.12 -7.41 1.46
C LEU A 79 8.64 -7.51 1.66
N LEU A 80 9.09 -8.01 2.82
CA LEU A 80 10.51 -8.18 3.14
C LEU A 80 11.21 -9.20 2.24
N ALA A 81 10.53 -10.30 1.91
CA ALA A 81 11.04 -11.31 0.97
C ALA A 81 10.92 -10.90 -0.51
N LYS A 82 10.32 -9.73 -0.80
CA LYS A 82 9.99 -9.25 -2.15
C LYS A 82 9.12 -10.23 -2.96
N GLN A 83 8.31 -11.03 -2.28
CA GLN A 83 7.39 -12.01 -2.88
C GLN A 83 5.97 -11.44 -2.98
N TYR A 84 5.80 -10.41 -3.80
CA TYR A 84 4.52 -9.67 -3.93
C TYR A 84 3.36 -10.54 -4.44
N LYS A 85 3.65 -11.48 -5.35
CA LYS A 85 2.65 -12.41 -5.89
C LYS A 85 2.02 -13.30 -4.82
N ALA A 86 2.79 -13.67 -3.79
CA ALA A 86 2.26 -14.45 -2.67
C ALA A 86 1.29 -13.60 -1.83
N GLY A 87 1.58 -12.31 -1.65
CA GLY A 87 0.70 -11.38 -0.92
C GLY A 87 -0.67 -11.19 -1.57
N LEU A 88 -0.76 -11.27 -2.90
CA LEU A 88 -2.02 -11.08 -3.64
C LEU A 88 -3.12 -12.07 -3.21
N SER A 89 -2.77 -13.31 -2.84
CA SER A 89 -3.76 -14.33 -2.48
C SER A 89 -4.58 -14.01 -1.24
N VAL A 90 -4.19 -12.98 -0.49
CA VAL A 90 -4.88 -12.50 0.72
C VAL A 90 -5.45 -11.09 0.49
N LEU A 91 -4.92 -10.35 -0.49
CA LEU A 91 -5.39 -9.00 -0.84
C LEU A 91 -6.52 -8.99 -1.88
N GLU A 92 -6.82 -10.15 -2.46
CA GLU A 92 -7.94 -10.33 -3.40
C GLU A 92 -9.23 -10.75 -2.69
N ASP A 93 -9.16 -11.14 -1.42
CA ASP A 93 -10.33 -11.45 -0.60
C ASP A 93 -10.96 -10.13 -0.09
N ASP A 94 -12.29 -10.05 -0.15
CA ASP A 94 -13.04 -8.90 0.36
C ASP A 94 -13.20 -9.00 1.88
N ILE A 95 -12.55 -8.10 2.61
CA ILE A 95 -12.52 -8.09 4.08
C ILE A 95 -13.48 -7.03 4.62
N PHE A 96 -14.44 -7.45 5.45
CA PHE A 96 -15.46 -6.59 6.06
C PHE A 96 -15.45 -6.61 7.59
N GLU A 97 -15.02 -7.71 8.21
CA GLU A 97 -15.02 -7.84 9.67
C GLU A 97 -13.63 -7.56 10.24
N VAL A 98 -13.52 -6.59 11.14
CA VAL A 98 -12.27 -6.15 11.75
C VAL A 98 -12.40 -6.14 13.26
N ASP A 99 -11.59 -6.95 13.94
CA ASP A 99 -11.57 -7.01 15.42
C ASP A 99 -10.78 -5.85 16.03
N GLN A 100 -9.58 -5.56 15.50
CA GLN A 100 -8.69 -4.51 16.03
C GLN A 100 -8.38 -3.45 14.97
N PRO A 101 -8.55 -2.15 15.29
CA PRO A 101 -8.22 -1.06 14.36
C PRO A 101 -6.76 -1.09 13.88
N LYS A 102 -5.82 -1.49 14.76
CA LYS A 102 -4.40 -1.59 14.44
C LYS A 102 -4.13 -2.56 13.28
N ASP A 103 -4.82 -3.69 13.27
CA ASP A 103 -4.63 -4.72 12.25
C ASP A 103 -5.11 -4.23 10.89
N LEU A 104 -6.20 -3.46 10.86
CA LEU A 104 -6.68 -2.78 9.64
C LEU A 104 -5.63 -1.80 9.08
N PHE A 105 -5.05 -0.93 9.91
CA PHE A 105 -4.04 0.02 9.44
C PHE A 105 -2.82 -0.69 8.85
N LEU A 106 -2.34 -1.75 9.50
CA LEU A 106 -1.19 -2.52 9.02
C LEU A 106 -1.51 -3.31 7.75
N TYR A 107 -2.68 -3.94 7.70
CA TYR A 107 -3.17 -4.65 6.52
C TYR A 107 -3.23 -3.73 5.30
N CYS A 108 -3.91 -2.58 5.43
CA CYS A 108 -4.03 -1.61 4.35
C CYS A 108 -2.67 -1.05 3.93
N TYR A 109 -1.79 -0.72 4.88
CA TYR A 109 -0.47 -0.17 4.58
C TYR A 109 0.43 -1.17 3.84
N TYR A 110 0.59 -2.39 4.36
CA TYR A 110 1.43 -3.40 3.71
C TYR A 110 0.83 -3.89 2.39
N GLY A 111 -0.50 -4.03 2.34
CA GLY A 111 -1.21 -4.36 1.11
C GLY A 111 -1.01 -3.30 0.02
N ALA A 112 -1.10 -2.03 0.38
CA ALA A 112 -0.81 -0.93 -0.53
C ALA A 112 0.63 -0.97 -1.04
N MET A 113 1.62 -1.22 -0.18
CA MET A 113 3.02 -1.34 -0.61
C MET A 113 3.25 -2.49 -1.59
N ILE A 114 2.57 -3.62 -1.41
CA ILE A 114 2.62 -4.76 -2.34
C ILE A 114 2.02 -4.36 -3.69
N TYR A 115 0.86 -3.71 -3.72
CA TYR A 115 0.24 -3.24 -4.96
C TYR A 115 1.08 -2.14 -5.66
N ILE A 116 1.71 -1.24 -4.90
CA ILE A 116 2.67 -0.25 -5.42
C ILE A 116 3.86 -0.95 -6.07
N GLY A 117 4.43 -1.97 -5.41
CA GLY A 117 5.54 -2.77 -5.95
C GLY A 117 5.17 -3.49 -7.27
N LEU A 118 3.90 -3.87 -7.41
CA LEU A 118 3.33 -4.47 -8.62
C LEU A 118 2.81 -3.45 -9.65
N LYS A 119 2.96 -2.14 -9.38
CA LYS A 119 2.42 -1.03 -10.19
C LYS A 119 0.91 -1.08 -10.41
N LYS A 120 0.15 -1.77 -9.55
CA LYS A 120 -1.32 -1.77 -9.54
C LYS A 120 -1.83 -0.59 -8.71
N PHE A 121 -1.59 0.63 -9.20
CA PHE A 121 -1.82 1.86 -8.43
C PHE A 121 -3.28 2.08 -8.02
N ARG A 122 -4.26 1.67 -8.84
CA ARG A 122 -5.69 1.80 -8.52
C ARG A 122 -6.07 1.07 -7.22
N LYS A 123 -5.72 -0.23 -7.13
CA LYS A 123 -5.95 -1.03 -5.91
C LYS A 123 -5.12 -0.54 -4.72
N ALA A 124 -3.91 -0.04 -4.97
CA ALA A 124 -3.10 0.57 -3.91
C ALA A 124 -3.78 1.81 -3.32
N LEU A 125 -4.38 2.66 -4.15
CA LEU A 125 -5.10 3.85 -3.69
C LEU A 125 -6.32 3.50 -2.85
N GLU A 126 -7.07 2.46 -3.23
CA GLU A 126 -8.22 1.99 -2.44
C GLU A 126 -7.79 1.60 -1.02
N LEU A 127 -6.71 0.82 -0.87
CA LEU A 127 -6.20 0.45 0.45
C LEU A 127 -5.63 1.63 1.23
N LEU A 128 -4.90 2.53 0.58
CA LEU A 128 -4.37 3.74 1.23
C LEU A 128 -5.48 4.68 1.68
N HIS A 129 -6.52 4.84 0.86
CA HIS A 129 -7.72 5.60 1.19
C HIS A 129 -8.38 5.02 2.45
N ASN A 130 -8.59 3.70 2.48
CA ASN A 130 -9.16 3.00 3.63
C ASN A 130 -8.33 3.24 4.91
N ALA A 131 -6.98 3.18 4.81
CA ALA A 131 -6.09 3.44 5.94
C ALA A 131 -6.19 4.87 6.48
N VAL A 132 -6.46 5.87 5.63
CA VAL A 132 -6.52 7.27 6.03
C VAL A 132 -7.93 7.68 6.48
N THR A 133 -8.97 7.04 5.95
CA THR A 133 -10.35 7.32 6.34
C THR A 133 -10.85 6.51 7.53
N ALA A 134 -10.13 5.46 7.93
CA ALA A 134 -10.49 4.64 9.07
C ALA A 134 -10.59 5.49 10.36
N PRO A 135 -11.59 5.24 11.22
CA PRO A 135 -11.78 6.01 12.44
C PRO A 135 -10.58 5.85 13.37
N MET A 136 -10.04 6.97 13.84
CA MET A 136 -8.87 7.01 14.71
C MET A 136 -9.09 8.02 15.85
N SER A 137 -8.85 7.58 17.08
CA SER A 137 -8.92 8.42 18.29
C SER A 137 -7.66 9.25 18.50
N SER A 138 -6.51 8.74 18.07
CA SER A 138 -5.21 9.40 18.11
C SER A 138 -4.45 9.22 16.79
N LEU A 139 -3.47 10.09 16.52
CA LEU A 139 -2.66 10.02 15.31
C LEU A 139 -1.71 8.82 15.35
N ASN A 140 -1.77 7.98 14.31
CA ASN A 140 -0.89 6.82 14.16
C ASN A 140 0.22 7.12 13.14
N ALA A 141 1.46 6.75 13.47
CA ALA A 141 2.60 6.88 12.54
C ALA A 141 2.38 6.11 11.22
N ILE A 142 1.71 4.96 11.28
CA ILE A 142 1.35 4.15 10.10
C ILE A 142 0.46 4.96 9.14
N THR A 143 -0.53 5.68 9.68
CA THR A 143 -1.46 6.49 8.87
C THR A 143 -0.76 7.70 8.25
N VAL A 144 0.23 8.29 8.95
CA VAL A 144 1.06 9.36 8.38
C VAL A 144 1.87 8.85 7.18
N GLU A 145 2.55 7.71 7.33
CA GLU A 145 3.30 7.08 6.23
C GLU A 145 2.41 6.63 5.07
N ALA A 146 1.22 6.12 5.37
CA ALA A 146 0.22 5.78 4.38
C ALA A 146 -0.22 7.03 3.59
N TYR A 147 -0.46 8.15 4.27
CA TYR A 147 -0.89 9.39 3.62
C TYR A 147 0.19 9.99 2.72
N LYS A 148 1.47 9.95 3.12
CA LYS A 148 2.60 10.34 2.25
C LYS A 148 2.55 9.55 0.93
N LYS A 149 2.39 8.23 0.99
CA LYS A 149 2.30 7.35 -0.18
C LYS A 149 0.99 7.56 -0.96
N TYR A 150 -0.11 7.86 -0.29
CA TYR A 150 -1.39 8.17 -0.91
C TYR A 150 -1.28 9.39 -1.84
N VAL A 151 -0.63 10.46 -1.36
CA VAL A 151 -0.38 11.66 -2.17
C VAL A 151 0.43 11.31 -3.41
N LEU A 152 1.56 10.61 -3.25
CA LEU A 152 2.44 10.26 -4.39
C LEU A 152 1.72 9.37 -5.41
N VAL A 153 1.05 8.31 -4.96
CA VAL A 153 0.34 7.39 -5.85
C VAL A 153 -0.84 8.08 -6.54
N SER A 154 -1.52 9.01 -5.85
CA SER A 154 -2.62 9.79 -6.46
C SER A 154 -2.09 10.69 -7.57
N LEU A 155 -0.93 11.33 -7.38
CA LEU A 155 -0.29 12.11 -8.43
C LEU A 155 0.12 11.25 -9.64
N ILE A 156 0.60 10.02 -9.42
CA ILE A 156 0.97 9.09 -10.50
C ILE A 156 -0.27 8.62 -11.29
N GLN A 157 -1.36 8.27 -10.60
CA GLN A 157 -2.54 7.65 -11.22
C GLN A 157 -3.51 8.68 -11.79
N SER A 158 -3.94 9.66 -11.00
CA SER A 158 -4.96 10.66 -11.37
C SER A 158 -4.38 12.03 -11.71
N GLY A 159 -3.12 12.30 -11.33
CA GLY A 159 -2.52 13.63 -11.49
C GLY A 159 -3.07 14.68 -10.54
N GLN A 160 -3.87 14.26 -9.55
CA GLN A 160 -4.46 15.11 -8.51
C GLN A 160 -4.72 14.26 -7.28
N VAL A 161 -4.53 14.84 -6.10
CA VAL A 161 -4.87 14.23 -4.82
C VAL A 161 -6.36 14.47 -4.53
N PRO A 162 -7.18 13.42 -4.37
CA PRO A 162 -8.58 13.59 -3.98
C PRO A 162 -8.69 14.26 -2.61
N SER A 163 -9.65 15.18 -2.47
CA SER A 163 -9.97 15.76 -1.17
C SER A 163 -10.52 14.70 -0.23
N PHE A 164 -10.25 14.84 1.07
CA PHE A 164 -10.83 13.95 2.07
C PHE A 164 -12.36 13.95 2.00
N PRO A 165 -12.99 12.78 2.12
CA PRO A 165 -14.43 12.70 2.29
C PRO A 165 -14.90 13.46 3.52
N LYS A 166 -16.14 13.97 3.47
CA LYS A 166 -16.74 14.74 4.57
C LYS A 166 -16.84 13.96 5.89
N TYR A 167 -16.88 12.63 5.81
CA TYR A 167 -16.97 11.74 6.98
C TYR A 167 -15.62 11.49 7.67
N THR A 168 -14.50 11.92 7.09
CA THR A 168 -13.18 11.79 7.72
C THR A 168 -13.08 12.73 8.91
N SER A 169 -12.53 12.26 10.04
CA SER A 169 -12.44 13.06 11.26
C SER A 169 -11.60 14.33 11.06
N SER A 170 -12.05 15.45 11.62
CA SER A 170 -11.35 16.74 11.54
C SER A 170 -9.93 16.68 12.12
N THR A 171 -9.76 15.88 13.17
CA THR A 171 -8.45 15.57 13.79
C THR A 171 -7.52 14.89 12.78
N ALA A 172 -7.98 13.90 12.02
CA ALA A 172 -7.16 13.24 11.00
C ALA A 172 -6.80 14.23 9.88
N GLN A 173 -7.79 14.98 9.36
CA GLN A 173 -7.58 15.91 8.25
C GLN A 173 -6.55 17.01 8.58
N ARG A 174 -6.59 17.56 9.80
CA ARG A 174 -5.67 18.63 10.23
C ARG A 174 -4.27 18.08 10.52
N ASN A 175 -4.17 17.04 11.34
CA ASN A 175 -2.88 16.54 11.80
C ASN A 175 -2.09 15.86 10.68
N LEU A 176 -2.74 15.11 9.78
CA LEU A 176 -2.04 14.48 8.67
C LEU A 176 -1.38 15.51 7.75
N LYS A 177 -2.09 16.58 7.39
CA LYS A 177 -1.53 17.67 6.56
C LYS A 177 -0.30 18.31 7.22
N ASN A 178 -0.38 18.60 8.53
CA ASN A 178 0.74 19.18 9.27
C ASN A 178 1.99 18.29 9.23
N HIS A 179 1.82 16.97 9.38
CA HIS A 179 2.94 16.02 9.38
C HIS A 179 3.44 15.63 7.98
N THR A 180 2.71 15.97 6.93
CA THR A 180 3.08 15.63 5.54
C THR A 180 3.14 16.86 4.64
N GLN A 181 3.46 18.04 5.20
CA GLN A 181 3.40 19.31 4.48
C GLN A 181 4.23 19.30 3.19
N ILE A 182 5.45 18.73 3.22
CA ILE A 182 6.33 18.60 2.05
C ILE A 182 5.64 17.85 0.89
N TYR A 183 4.82 16.84 1.18
CA TYR A 183 4.07 16.09 0.16
C TYR A 183 2.85 16.86 -0.35
N VAL A 184 2.21 17.65 0.51
CA VAL A 184 1.12 18.56 0.10
C VAL A 184 1.68 19.65 -0.80
N ASP A 185 2.81 20.24 -0.46
CA ASP A 185 3.49 21.26 -1.27
C ASP A 185 3.97 20.69 -2.61
N LEU A 186 4.47 19.44 -2.62
CA LEU A 186 4.76 18.70 -3.85
C LEU A 186 3.51 18.59 -4.74
N SER A 187 2.34 18.29 -4.16
CA SER A 187 1.09 18.19 -4.93
C SER A 187 0.64 19.53 -5.53
N THR A 188 0.87 20.63 -4.80
CA THR A 188 0.61 22.00 -5.27
C THR A 188 1.57 22.37 -6.40
N CYS A 189 2.86 22.08 -6.25
CA CYS A 189 3.88 22.28 -7.27
C CYS A 189 3.57 21.46 -8.53
N TYR A 190 3.15 20.20 -8.39
CA TYR A 190 2.71 19.36 -9.50
C TYR A 190 1.52 19.97 -10.27
N GLY A 191 0.64 20.68 -9.56
CA GLY A 191 -0.52 21.35 -10.12
C GLY A 191 -0.19 22.46 -11.14
N THR A 192 0.99 23.09 -11.03
CA THR A 192 1.41 24.18 -11.95
C THR A 192 1.69 23.67 -13.36
N GLY A 193 2.01 22.39 -13.54
CA GLY A 193 2.33 21.80 -14.84
C GLY A 193 3.78 22.02 -15.30
N SER A 194 4.61 22.73 -14.54
CA SER A 194 6.01 23.01 -14.87
C SER A 194 6.95 21.88 -14.41
N TYR A 195 7.68 21.27 -15.35
CA TYR A 195 8.58 20.16 -15.04
C TYR A 195 9.83 20.64 -14.27
N SER A 196 10.42 21.75 -14.71
CA SER A 196 11.62 22.33 -14.10
C SER A 196 11.41 22.70 -12.62
N ASP A 197 10.26 23.28 -12.30
CA ASP A 197 9.95 23.73 -10.95
C ASP A 197 9.73 22.53 -10.03
N LEU A 198 9.05 21.50 -10.53
CA LEU A 198 8.84 20.25 -9.81
C LEU A 198 10.15 19.51 -9.56
N GLU A 199 11.03 19.43 -10.57
CA GLU A 199 12.35 18.83 -10.42
C GLU A 199 13.20 19.57 -9.39
N THR A 200 13.23 20.90 -9.45
CA THR A 200 13.96 21.75 -8.48
C THR A 200 13.43 21.58 -7.06
N PHE A 201 12.11 21.50 -6.89
CA PHE A 201 11.48 21.25 -5.60
C PHE A 201 11.87 19.86 -5.04
N ILE A 202 11.87 18.83 -5.89
CA ILE A 202 12.25 17.46 -5.50
C ILE A 202 13.71 17.39 -5.10
N GLN A 203 14.60 18.05 -5.84
CA GLN A 203 16.04 18.07 -5.55
C GLN A 203 16.33 18.81 -4.24
N SER A 204 15.68 19.95 -4.01
CA SER A 204 15.81 20.73 -2.77
C SER A 204 15.35 19.98 -1.53
N ASN A 205 14.38 19.07 -1.67
CA ASN A 205 13.81 18.28 -0.56
C ASN A 205 14.23 16.80 -0.60
N ALA A 206 15.29 16.45 -1.34
CA ALA A 206 15.66 15.06 -1.60
C ALA A 206 15.95 14.26 -0.31
N GLU A 207 16.60 14.88 0.68
CA GLU A 207 16.95 14.24 1.96
C GLU A 207 15.70 13.80 2.74
N ALA A 208 14.65 14.64 2.77
CA ALA A 208 13.39 14.31 3.44
C ALA A 208 12.72 13.09 2.78
N PHE A 209 12.69 13.04 1.44
CA PHE A 209 12.11 11.92 0.71
C PHE A 209 12.93 10.63 0.81
N GLN A 210 14.25 10.73 0.97
CA GLN A 210 15.14 9.60 1.21
C GLN A 210 14.97 9.03 2.61
N THR A 211 14.87 9.90 3.62
CA THR A 211 14.59 9.52 5.02
C THR A 211 13.28 8.73 5.12
N ASP A 212 12.26 9.16 4.39
CA ASP A 212 10.95 8.51 4.32
C ASP A 212 10.92 7.24 3.42
N ASN A 213 12.04 6.87 2.78
CA ASN A 213 12.14 5.78 1.80
C ASN A 213 11.15 5.89 0.62
N ASN A 214 10.72 7.11 0.28
CA ASN A 214 9.73 7.37 -0.77
C ASN A 214 10.34 7.99 -2.04
N PHE A 215 11.66 8.26 -2.06
CA PHE A 215 12.33 8.95 -3.16
C PHE A 215 12.11 8.27 -4.54
N GLY A 216 12.07 6.94 -4.58
CA GLY A 216 11.77 6.20 -5.81
C GLY A 216 10.37 6.48 -6.36
N LEU A 217 9.37 6.66 -5.50
CA LEU A 217 8.02 7.04 -5.89
C LEU A 217 7.94 8.51 -6.31
N VAL A 218 8.68 9.40 -5.66
CA VAL A 218 8.75 10.82 -6.05
C VAL A 218 9.33 10.97 -7.46
N LYS A 219 10.36 10.19 -7.82
CA LYS A 219 10.85 10.15 -9.21
C LYS A 219 9.81 9.65 -10.21
N GLN A 220 8.95 8.72 -9.80
CA GLN A 220 7.83 8.29 -10.64
C GLN A 220 6.77 9.38 -10.80
N VAL A 221 6.51 10.19 -9.77
CA VAL A 221 5.66 11.40 -9.87
C VAL A 221 6.24 12.38 -10.89
N LEU A 222 7.53 12.69 -10.82
CA LEU A 222 8.19 13.56 -11.80
C LEU A 222 8.03 13.00 -13.23
N SER A 223 8.27 11.70 -13.39
CA SER A 223 8.12 11.02 -14.68
C SER A 223 6.68 10.98 -15.20
N SER A 224 5.67 10.94 -14.31
CA SER A 224 4.26 10.93 -14.71
C SER A 224 3.78 12.28 -15.23
N MET A 225 4.52 13.36 -14.94
CA MET A 225 4.19 14.71 -15.38
C MET A 225 4.19 14.84 -16.90
N TYR A 226 5.19 14.28 -17.59
CA TYR A 226 5.22 14.24 -19.05
C TYR A 226 3.97 13.60 -19.64
N LYS A 227 3.61 12.41 -19.14
CA LYS A 227 2.39 11.70 -19.55
C LYS A 227 1.15 12.58 -19.34
N ARG A 228 1.06 13.24 -18.18
CA ARG A 228 -0.10 14.07 -17.83
C ARG A 228 -0.23 15.32 -18.71
N ASN A 229 0.88 16.00 -18.97
CA ASN A 229 0.90 17.18 -19.82
C ASN A 229 0.55 16.81 -21.27
N ILE A 230 1.07 15.70 -21.80
CA ILE A 230 0.69 15.19 -23.13
C ILE A 230 -0.81 14.85 -23.17
N GLN A 231 -1.35 14.18 -22.14
CA GLN A 231 -2.80 13.90 -22.06
C GLN A 231 -3.64 15.17 -22.07
N ARG A 232 -3.19 16.25 -21.42
CA ARG A 232 -3.90 17.55 -21.46
C ARG A 232 -3.91 18.14 -22.87
N LEU A 233 -2.80 18.04 -23.61
CA LEU A 233 -2.75 18.51 -25.00
C LEU A 233 -3.74 17.74 -25.90
N THR A 234 -3.91 16.44 -25.68
CA THR A 234 -4.89 15.64 -26.46
C THR A 234 -6.35 16.01 -26.19
N GLN A 235 -6.65 16.71 -25.10
CA GLN A 235 -8.00 17.20 -24.81
C GLN A 235 -8.33 18.50 -25.54
N THR A 236 -7.32 19.27 -25.94
CA THR A 236 -7.49 20.57 -26.61
C THR A 236 -7.17 20.52 -28.10
N TYR A 237 -6.29 19.61 -28.53
CA TYR A 237 -5.81 19.52 -29.90
C TYR A 237 -6.20 18.17 -30.53
N LEU A 238 -6.83 18.21 -31.70
CA LEU A 238 -7.12 17.02 -32.50
C LEU A 238 -5.87 16.50 -33.21
N THR A 239 -5.04 17.41 -33.73
CA THR A 239 -3.77 17.13 -34.40
C THR A 239 -2.72 18.07 -33.85
N LEU A 240 -1.57 17.53 -33.45
CA LEU A 240 -0.46 18.30 -32.90
C LEU A 240 0.86 17.70 -33.41
N SER A 241 1.80 18.54 -33.83
CA SER A 241 3.11 18.07 -34.28
C SER A 241 3.96 17.58 -33.09
N LEU A 242 4.93 16.70 -33.34
CA LEU A 242 5.85 16.25 -32.30
C LEU A 242 6.75 17.38 -31.77
N GLU A 243 7.01 18.41 -32.57
CA GLU A 243 7.77 19.60 -32.20
C GLU A 243 6.97 20.49 -31.23
N ASP A 244 5.68 20.69 -31.51
CA ASP A 244 4.79 21.45 -30.63
C ASP A 244 4.57 20.73 -29.29
N ILE A 245 4.48 19.40 -29.30
CA ILE A 245 4.42 18.58 -28.09
C ILE A 245 5.72 18.75 -27.28
N ALA A 246 6.88 18.60 -27.93
CA ALA A 246 8.16 18.73 -27.24
C ALA A 246 8.30 20.12 -26.58
N SER A 247 7.96 21.17 -27.32
CA SER A 247 8.02 22.56 -26.83
C SER A 247 7.03 22.81 -25.68
N SER A 248 5.80 22.31 -25.79
CA SER A 248 4.76 22.51 -24.77
C SER A 248 5.03 21.77 -23.46
N VAL A 249 5.74 20.63 -23.51
CA VAL A 249 6.03 19.79 -22.35
C VAL A 249 7.49 19.93 -21.88
N GLN A 250 8.22 20.94 -22.37
CA GLN A 250 9.60 21.21 -21.96
C GLN A 250 10.55 20.00 -22.21
N LEU A 251 10.35 19.29 -23.32
CA LEU A 251 11.25 18.24 -23.80
C LEU A 251 12.27 18.84 -24.79
N ASN A 252 13.48 18.30 -24.81
CA ASN A 252 14.57 18.87 -25.61
C ASN A 252 14.46 18.47 -27.09
N THR A 253 13.86 17.31 -27.38
CA THR A 253 13.79 16.78 -28.75
C THR A 253 12.42 16.21 -29.10
N PRO A 254 12.01 16.29 -30.38
CA PRO A 254 10.77 15.66 -30.85
C PRO A 254 10.82 14.12 -30.74
N LYS A 255 12.02 13.52 -30.74
CA LYS A 255 12.21 12.08 -30.52
C LYS A 255 11.85 11.64 -29.11
N GLU A 256 12.13 12.47 -28.10
CA GLU A 256 11.69 12.20 -26.72
C GLU A 256 10.17 12.25 -26.63
N ALA A 257 9.54 13.24 -27.28
CA ALA A 257 8.09 13.34 -27.35
C ALA A 257 7.47 12.11 -28.01
N GLU A 258 8.01 11.65 -29.14
CA GLU A 258 7.60 10.41 -29.81
C GLU A 258 7.69 9.19 -28.86
N MET A 259 8.81 9.04 -28.15
CA MET A 259 9.01 7.94 -27.19
C MET A 259 7.99 7.97 -26.05
N HIS A 260 7.67 9.14 -25.52
CA HIS A 260 6.65 9.30 -24.49
C HIS A 260 5.25 8.94 -25.00
N VAL A 261 4.90 9.39 -26.21
CA VAL A 261 3.62 9.06 -26.85
C VAL A 261 3.51 7.55 -27.10
N LEU A 262 4.53 6.91 -27.66
CA LEU A 262 4.55 5.46 -27.90
C LEU A 262 4.38 4.66 -26.61
N ARG A 263 5.06 5.08 -25.52
CA ARG A 263 4.92 4.46 -24.20
C ARG A 263 3.48 4.60 -23.67
N MET A 264 2.82 5.72 -23.92
CA MET A 264 1.43 5.91 -23.51
C MET A 264 0.47 4.96 -24.24
N VAL A 265 0.63 4.79 -25.55
CA VAL A 265 -0.17 3.85 -26.37
C VAL A 265 0.06 2.40 -25.91
N GLY A 266 1.32 2.02 -25.69
CA GLY A 266 1.67 0.67 -25.21
C GLY A 266 1.07 0.34 -23.84
N VAL A 267 0.95 1.33 -22.95
CA VAL A 267 0.33 1.15 -21.62
C VAL A 267 -1.20 1.07 -21.72
N CYS A 268 -1.85 1.86 -22.60
CA CYS A 268 -3.31 1.75 -22.82
C CYS A 268 -3.72 0.33 -23.24
N MET A 269 -2.97 -0.29 -24.15
CA MET A 269 -3.24 -1.66 -24.60
C MET A 269 -3.16 -2.72 -23.48
N GLN A 270 -2.37 -2.48 -22.43
CA GLN A 270 -2.26 -3.38 -21.28
C GLN A 270 -3.27 -3.07 -20.16
N SER A 271 -3.81 -1.85 -20.14
CA SER A 271 -4.69 -1.36 -19.07
C SER A 271 -6.18 -1.63 -19.34
N GLY A 272 -6.55 -1.96 -20.59
CA GLY A 272 -7.94 -2.17 -20.99
C GLY A 272 -8.77 -0.89 -21.09
N ASP A 273 -8.13 0.28 -21.00
CA ASP A 273 -8.79 1.58 -21.13
C ASP A 273 -8.67 2.06 -22.60
N LEU A 274 -9.74 1.82 -23.36
CA LEU A 274 -10.07 2.45 -24.65
C LEU A 274 -11.46 3.07 -24.50
#